data_AF-A0A927SRQ7-F1
#
_entry.id   AF-A0A927SRQ7-F1
#
_cell.length_a   1.000
_cell.length_b   1.000
_cell.length_c   1.000
_cell.angle_alpha   90.00
_cell.angle_beta   90.00
_cell.angle_gamma   90.00
#
_symmetry.space_group_name_H-M   'P 1'
#
loop_
_entity.id
_entity.type
_entity.pdbx_description
1 polymer ?
#
loop_
_entity_poly.entity_id
_entity_poly.type
_entity_poly.pdbx_seq_one_letter_code
_entity_poly.pdbx_strand_id
1 'polypeptide(L)' 'MYSYTVAKAASEKEFEKVCRLIESHFKGISKDRILEDVDGSSIQIYHKGKASITVFNDYEVDAVYVDSEIELNDII' A
#
# COMPACT_ATOMS: atom_id res chain seq x y z
N MET A 1 -7.31 -0.25 -13.19
CA MET A 1 -6.40 -0.60 -12.10
C MET A 1 -5.12 0.18 -12.33
N TYR A 2 -4.70 0.94 -11.32
CA TYR A 2 -3.49 1.75 -11.34
C TYR A 2 -2.43 1.04 -10.51
N SER A 3 -1.17 1.16 -10.91
CA SER A 3 -0.03 0.59 -10.18
C SER A 3 1.07 1.64 -10.06
N TYR A 4 1.65 1.76 -8.86
CA TYR A 4 2.61 2.80 -8.51
C TYR A 4 3.80 2.15 -7.81
N THR A 5 5.01 2.33 -8.35
CA THR A 5 6.24 1.96 -7.63
C THR A 5 6.68 3.13 -6.76
N VAL A 6 6.66 2.94 -5.44
CA VAL A 6 7.06 3.95 -4.44
C VAL A 6 8.56 3.90 -4.21
N ALA A 7 9.10 2.69 -4.02
CA ALA A 7 10.52 2.46 -3.80
C ALA A 7 10.99 1.25 -4.60
N LYS A 8 12.22 1.32 -5.12
CA LYS A 8 12.88 0.23 -5.87
C LYS A 8 13.67 -0.72 -4.95
N ALA A 9 13.36 -0.70 -3.67
CA ALA A 9 13.90 -1.58 -2.64
C ALA A 9 12.80 -1.79 -1.59
N ALA A 10 12.72 -2.98 -1.01
CA ALA A 10 11.84 -3.24 0.13
C ALA A 10 12.23 -2.33 1.30
N SER A 11 11.23 -1.70 1.92
CA SER A 11 11.45 -0.75 2.99
C SER A 11 10.20 -0.58 3.85
N GLU A 12 10.25 -1.09 5.07
CA GLU A 12 9.19 -0.87 6.07
C GLU A 12 8.91 0.62 6.28
N LYS A 13 9.95 1.46 6.21
CA LYS A 13 9.80 2.91 6.37
C LYS A 13 8.97 3.54 5.24
N GLU A 14 9.23 3.19 3.99
CA GLU A 14 8.43 3.72 2.87
C GLU A 14 7.03 3.09 2.87
N PHE A 15 6.90 1.82 3.22
CA PHE A 15 5.61 1.16 3.42
C PHE A 15 4.74 1.88 4.46
N GLU A 16 5.25 2.10 5.67
CA GLU A 16 4.54 2.83 6.73
C GLU A 16 4.15 4.25 6.30
N LYS A 17 5.05 4.93 5.58
CA LYS A 17 4.81 6.30 5.10
C LYS A 17 3.66 6.34 4.09
N VAL A 18 3.62 5.42 3.13
CA VAL A 18 2.52 5.31 2.16
C VAL A 18 1.20 4.98 2.86
N CYS A 19 1.21 4.02 3.78
CA CYS A 19 0.05 3.69 4.61
C CYS A 19 -0.50 4.93 5.35
N ARG A 20 0.38 5.71 6.00
CA ARG A 20 -0.02 6.95 6.68
C ARG A 20 -0.55 8.01 5.71
N LEU A 21 0.02 8.14 4.51
CA LEU A 21 -0.46 9.07 3.49
C LEU A 21 -1.88 8.70 3.06
N ILE A 22 -2.13 7.43 2.73
CA ILE A 22 -3.45 6.91 2.37
C ILE A 22 -4.47 7.15 3.49
N GLU A 23 -4.11 6.84 4.74
CA GLU A 23 -4.95 7.03 5.92
C GLU A 23 -5.28 8.49 6.21
N SER A 24 -4.32 9.39 5.99
CA SER A 24 -4.52 10.83 6.20
C SER A 24 -5.37 11.49 5.10
N HIS A 25 -5.26 10.99 3.86
CA HIS A 25 -5.91 11.57 2.70
C HIS A 25 -7.36 11.12 2.56
N PHE A 26 -7.64 9.83 2.75
CA PHE A 26 -8.98 9.29 2.55
C PHE A 26 -9.77 9.16 3.86
N LYS A 27 -10.84 9.95 3.99
CA LYS A 27 -11.80 9.82 5.08
C LYS A 27 -12.73 8.62 4.85
N GLY A 28 -13.04 7.90 5.94
CA GLY A 28 -14.04 6.82 5.92
C GLY A 28 -13.59 5.54 5.21
N ILE A 29 -12.28 5.34 5.04
CA ILE A 29 -11.74 4.05 4.60
C ILE A 29 -11.73 3.07 5.78
N SER A 30 -11.92 1.79 5.49
CA SER A 30 -11.59 0.70 6.41
C SER A 30 -10.29 0.06 5.97
N LYS A 31 -9.61 -0.63 6.89
CA LYS A 31 -8.41 -1.39 6.58
C LYS A 31 -8.47 -2.78 7.19
N ASP A 32 -7.89 -3.73 6.48
CA ASP A 32 -7.71 -5.07 6.99
C ASP A 32 -6.51 -5.10 7.94
N ARG A 33 -6.32 -6.22 8.65
CA ARG A 33 -5.06 -6.44 9.37
C ARG A 33 -3.93 -6.55 8.35
N ILE A 34 -2.76 -6.05 8.71
CA ILE A 34 -1.55 -6.26 7.93
C ILE A 34 -1.34 -7.77 7.79
N LEU A 35 -1.12 -8.21 6.56
CA LEU A 35 -0.71 -9.57 6.25
C LEU A 35 0.81 -9.57 6.16
N GLU A 36 1.45 -10.53 6.80
CA GLU A 36 2.90 -10.71 6.79
C GLU A 36 3.19 -12.13 6.32
N ASP A 37 4.11 -12.26 5.36
CA ASP A 37 4.60 -13.54 4.87
C ASP A 37 5.88 -13.96 5.62
N VAL A 38 6.29 -15.23 5.48
CA VAL A 38 7.42 -15.86 6.18
C VAL A 38 8.75 -15.17 5.88
N ASP A 39 8.88 -14.54 4.72
CA ASP A 39 10.06 -13.76 4.29
C ASP A 39 10.10 -12.33 4.88
N GLY A 40 9.06 -11.92 5.60
CA GLY A 40 8.89 -10.57 6.15
C GLY A 40 8.15 -9.60 5.22
N SER A 41 7.74 -10.04 4.02
CA SER A 41 6.93 -9.23 3.11
C SER A 41 5.60 -8.87 3.76
N SER A 42 5.17 -7.62 3.60
CA SER A 42 4.00 -7.07 4.27
C SER A 42 3.00 -6.47 3.29
N ILE A 43 1.72 -6.72 3.52
CA ILE A 43 0.62 -6.21 2.69
C ILE A 43 -0.40 -5.50 3.59
N GLN A 44 -0.77 -4.27 3.21
CA GLN A 44 -1.87 -3.54 3.82
C GLN A 44 -2.95 -3.28 2.77
N ILE A 45 -4.16 -3.76 3.04
CA ILE A 45 -5.33 -3.55 2.19
C ILE A 45 -6.25 -2.51 2.83
N TYR A 46 -6.68 -1.55 2.02
CA TYR A 46 -7.66 -0.51 2.36
C TYR A 46 -8.88 -0.63 1.46
N HIS A 47 -10.06 -0.37 2.03
CA HIS A 47 -11.34 -0.40 1.31
C HIS A 47 -12.02 0.97 1.37
N LYS A 48 -12.43 1.47 0.21
CA LYS A 48 -13.22 2.69 0.04
C LYS A 48 -14.47 2.37 -0.77
N GLY A 49 -15.55 2.05 -0.07
CA GLY A 49 -16.79 1.58 -0.69
C GLY A 49 -16.57 0.20 -1.35
N LYS A 50 -16.64 0.14 -2.68
CA LYS A 50 -16.39 -1.09 -3.46
C LYS A 50 -14.98 -1.17 -4.05
N ALA A 51 -14.18 -0.12 -3.90
CA ALA A 51 -12.83 -0.05 -4.43
C ALA A 51 -11.79 -0.37 -3.34
N SER A 52 -10.67 -0.92 -3.76
CA SER A 52 -9.55 -1.30 -2.91
C SER A 52 -8.26 -0.57 -3.29
N ILE A 53 -7.40 -0.40 -2.28
CA ILE A 53 -6.02 0.06 -2.41
C ILE A 53 -5.16 -0.94 -1.63
N THR A 54 -4.15 -1.51 -2.28
CA THR A 54 -3.25 -2.49 -1.66
C THR A 54 -1.83 -1.97 -1.73
N VAL A 55 -1.22 -1.82 -0.56
CA VAL A 55 0.20 -1.44 -0.40
C VAL A 55 1.00 -2.70 -0.15
N PHE A 56 2.11 -2.85 -0.85
CA PHE A 56 3.02 -3.97 -0.76
C PHE A 56 4.40 -3.49 -0.33
N ASN A 57 4.98 -4.16 0.68
CA ASN A 57 6.42 -4.17 0.96
C ASN A 57 6.91 -5.59 0.66
N ASP A 58 7.49 -5.77 -0.52
CA ASP A 58 7.79 -7.10 -1.06
C ASP A 58 9.31 -7.30 -1.12
N TYR A 59 9.81 -8.27 -0.36
CA TYR A 59 11.23 -8.61 -0.29
C TYR A 59 11.69 -9.56 -1.40
N GLU A 60 10.78 -10.27 -2.08
CA GLU A 60 11.12 -11.09 -3.25
C GLU A 60 11.29 -10.22 -4.51
N VAL A 61 10.40 -9.25 -4.69
CA VAL A 61 10.46 -8.23 -5.76
C VAL A 61 11.49 -7.14 -5.43
N ASP A 62 11.80 -6.98 -4.14
CA ASP A 62 12.62 -5.89 -3.58
C ASP A 62 12.05 -4.51 -3.92
N ALA A 63 10.78 -4.27 -3.55
CA ALA A 63 10.11 -3.01 -3.83
C ALA A 63 9.01 -2.68 -2.83
N VAL A 64 8.69 -1.38 -2.75
CA VAL A 64 7.43 -0.90 -2.18
C VAL A 64 6.56 -0.38 -3.32
N TYR A 65 5.37 -0.92 -3.47
CA TYR A 65 4.45 -0.52 -4.54
C TYR A 65 2.99 -0.56 -4.09
N VAL A 66 2.13 0.08 -4.86
CA VAL A 66 0.70 0.18 -4.59
C VAL A 66 -0.09 -0.18 -5.82
N ASP A 67 -1.01 -1.14 -5.68
CA ASP A 67 -2.06 -1.37 -6.66
C ASP A 67 -3.36 -0.77 -6.16
N SER A 68 -4.09 -0.10 -7.04
CA SER A 68 -5.32 0.58 -6.66
C SER A 68 -6.40 0.55 -7.74
N GLU A 69 -7.65 0.43 -7.30
CA GLU A 69 -8.82 0.59 -8.15
C GLU A 69 -9.24 2.05 -8.35
N ILE A 70 -8.62 2.99 -7.62
CA ILE A 70 -8.80 4.44 -7.77
C ILE A 70 -7.47 5.13 -8.07
N GLU A 71 -7.52 6.33 -8.63
CA GLU A 71 -6.32 7.10 -8.95
C GLU A 71 -5.69 7.71 -7.69
N LEU A 72 -4.36 7.67 -7.59
CA LEU A 72 -3.57 8.10 -6.42
C LEU A 72 -2.48 9.12 -6.78
N ASN A 73 -2.48 9.69 -8.00
CA ASN A 73 -1.44 10.61 -8.49
C ASN A 73 -1.20 11.84 -7.59
N ASP A 74 -2.19 12.28 -6.83
CA ASP A 74 -2.06 13.41 -5.90
C ASP A 74 -1.57 13.01 -4.49
N ILE A 75 -1.22 11.73 -4.30
CA ILE A 75 -0.90 11.12 -2.99
C ILE A 75 0.46 10.42 -3.01
N ILE A 76 0.77 9.67 -4.08
CA ILE A 76 1.95 8.80 -4.21
C ILE A 76 2.94 9.35 -5.22
#